data_AF-A0A419KE01-F1
#
_entry.id   AF-A0A419KE01-F1
#
_cell.length_a   1.000
_cell.length_b   1.000
_cell.length_c   1.000
_cell.angle_alpha   90.00
_cell.angle_beta   90.00
_cell.angle_gamma   90.00
#
_symmetry.space_group_name_H-M   'P 1'
#
loop_
_entity.id
_entity.type
_entity.pdbx_description
1 polymer ?
#
loop_
_entity_poly.entity_id
_entity_poly.type
_entity_poly.pdbx_seq_one_letter_code
_entity_poly.pdbx_strand_id
1 'polypeptide(L)'
;MKMEVMEEMFPEEYRNSILRLVEANEGMKTLLGIFYLLKGYTTEEALVKNFRAMTGKDCKDLLKLLRRESILKIGAYNEYLCLSGYEEVFNDIVAGFSPQPPDLSEYFEIAVEEGNKAALKMIELLLKMGMQGIGEFSQYDCIKSDISEMFSPAVFCSLEEEFIKKNLCIYGKKQTKEFLKLYQSDDKIKEVKERIREWKTNKLAEMPVKETVEKEIVELVEDARMRMKREKRKEELAKTLCIPESEKLEDTVGYFSGFTVDDTLMFITGNALVEHDILYLVITDSLSRYEVREWKDFPVIFITERIPKWVRKIEIVFKDAYPKLSERKIAIAVPNQVAYTNFKQGLLFELVNRLGIREVLEMR
;
A
#
# COMPACT_ATOMS: atom_id res chain seq x y z
N MET A 1 27.71 -17.69 43.52
CA MET A 1 26.59 -16.88 42.99
C MET A 1 25.82 -16.32 44.16
N LYS A 2 25.85 -15.00 44.36
CA LYS A 2 24.88 -14.36 45.25
C LYS A 2 23.62 -14.15 44.41
N MET A 3 22.51 -14.75 44.82
CA MET A 3 21.19 -14.27 44.40
C MET A 3 21.04 -12.89 45.02
N GLU A 4 21.18 -11.84 44.21
CA GLU A 4 20.62 -10.55 44.57
C GLU A 4 19.11 -10.75 44.60
N VAL A 5 18.56 -10.77 45.81
CA VAL A 5 17.14 -10.58 46.03
C VAL A 5 16.87 -9.15 45.55
N MET A 6 16.33 -9.00 44.34
CA MET A 6 15.70 -7.74 43.96
C MET A 6 14.61 -7.49 44.99
N GLU A 7 14.76 -6.47 45.82
CA GLU A 7 13.65 -5.95 46.63
C GLU A 7 12.49 -5.68 45.66
N GLU A 8 11.36 -6.37 45.86
CA GLU A 8 10.14 -6.11 45.10
C GLU A 8 9.68 -4.70 45.45
N MET A 9 9.82 -3.78 44.49
CA MET A 9 9.33 -2.41 44.60
C MET A 9 7.81 -2.42 44.69
N PHE A 10 7.19 -1.64 45.57
CA PHE A 10 5.73 -1.61 45.59
C PHE A 10 5.18 -0.91 44.33
N PRO A 11 3.99 -1.28 43.81
CA PRO A 11 3.44 -0.67 42.59
C PRO A 11 3.36 0.87 42.64
N GLU A 12 3.10 1.46 43.80
CA GLU A 12 3.12 2.92 43.98
C GLU A 12 4.53 3.52 43.97
N GLU A 13 5.52 2.80 44.49
CA GLU A 13 6.92 3.24 44.41
C GLU A 13 7.43 3.20 42.96
N TYR A 14 7.01 2.18 42.21
CA TYR A 14 7.26 2.05 40.77
C TYR A 14 6.63 3.22 40.00
N ARG A 15 5.36 3.52 40.28
CA ARG A 15 4.65 4.68 39.72
C ARG A 15 5.38 5.99 40.01
N ASN A 16 5.73 6.22 41.27
CA ASN A 16 6.41 7.45 41.69
C ASN A 16 7.79 7.60 41.05
N SER A 17 8.52 6.50 40.85
CA SER A 17 9.82 6.50 40.18
C SER A 17 9.70 6.96 38.72
N ILE A 18 8.70 6.46 37.99
CA ILE A 18 8.41 6.91 36.62
C ILE A 18 8.07 8.40 36.59
N LEU A 19 7.17 8.84 37.46
CA LEU A 19 6.72 10.23 37.51
C LEU A 19 7.87 11.20 37.79
N ARG A 20 8.75 10.88 38.76
CA ARG A 20 9.94 11.70 39.05
C ARG A 20 10.88 11.82 37.85
N LEU A 21 11.10 10.74 37.10
CA LEU A 21 11.94 10.76 35.91
C LEU A 21 11.35 11.62 34.79
N VAL A 22 10.03 11.61 34.65
CA VAL A 22 9.30 12.43 33.68
C VAL A 22 9.31 13.91 34.05
N GLU A 23 9.08 14.23 35.33
CA GLU A 23 9.15 15.61 35.84
C GLU A 23 10.54 16.22 35.65
N ALA A 24 11.60 15.42 35.80
CA ALA A 24 12.97 15.86 35.60
C ALA A 24 13.39 15.99 34.13
N ASN A 25 12.68 15.35 33.19
CA ASN A 25 13.11 15.28 31.79
C ASN A 25 11.93 15.09 30.82
N GLU A 26 11.56 16.15 30.09
CA GLU A 26 10.55 16.10 29.01
C GLU A 26 10.85 15.03 27.95
N GLY A 27 12.13 14.75 27.65
CA GLY A 27 12.49 13.65 26.75
C GLY A 27 12.09 12.28 27.29
N MET A 28 12.04 12.09 28.61
CA MET A 28 11.54 10.86 29.21
C MET A 28 10.05 10.66 28.93
N LYS A 29 9.27 11.75 29.00
CA LYS A 29 7.83 11.75 28.66
C LYS A 29 7.61 11.28 27.23
N THR A 30 8.31 11.88 26.27
CA THR A 30 8.21 11.50 24.85
C THR A 30 8.62 10.05 24.62
N LEU A 31 9.72 9.60 25.23
CA LEU A 31 10.20 8.23 25.09
C LEU A 31 9.18 7.20 25.60
N LEU A 32 8.58 7.44 26.76
CA LEU A 32 7.54 6.58 27.34
C LEU A 32 6.24 6.60 26.52
N GLY A 33 5.87 7.76 25.97
CA GLY A 33 4.74 7.85 25.02
C GLY A 33 4.96 7.01 23.76
N ILE A 34 6.16 7.06 23.17
CA ILE A 34 6.53 6.20 22.02
C ILE A 34 6.48 4.72 22.41
N PHE A 35 6.96 4.39 23.61
CA PHE A 35 6.93 3.02 24.13
C PHE A 35 5.51 2.45 24.14
N TYR A 36 4.55 3.24 24.66
CA TYR A 36 3.13 2.85 24.68
C TYR A 36 2.58 2.54 23.28
N LEU A 37 2.93 3.37 22.29
CA LEU A 37 2.49 3.18 20.91
C LEU A 37 3.10 1.94 20.24
N LEU A 38 4.37 1.65 20.52
CA LEU A 38 5.07 0.49 19.95
C LEU A 38 4.64 -0.84 20.56
N LYS A 39 4.10 -0.83 21.78
CA LYS A 39 3.69 -2.03 22.52
C LYS A 39 4.85 -3.06 22.54
N GLY A 40 4.67 -4.22 21.93
CA GLY A 40 5.68 -5.28 21.88
C GLY A 40 6.82 -5.08 20.87
N TYR A 41 6.89 -3.96 20.14
CA TYR A 41 7.90 -3.65 19.11
C TYR A 41 8.93 -2.60 19.56
N THR A 42 9.15 -2.50 20.87
CA THR A 42 10.02 -1.55 21.57
C THR A 42 11.50 -1.93 21.50
N THR A 43 12.06 -2.18 20.31
CA THR A 43 13.52 -2.37 20.17
C THR A 43 14.28 -1.04 20.29
N GLU A 44 15.58 -1.07 20.61
CA GLU A 44 16.40 0.16 20.67
C GLU A 44 16.32 0.93 19.34
N GLU A 45 16.40 0.22 18.22
CA GLU A 45 16.29 0.82 16.88
C GLU A 45 14.95 1.54 16.68
N ALA A 46 13.83 0.89 17.03
CA ALA A 46 12.51 1.49 16.91
C ALA A 46 12.36 2.72 17.82
N LEU A 47 12.77 2.63 19.08
CA LEU A 47 12.67 3.73 20.04
C LEU A 47 13.56 4.92 19.63
N VAL A 48 14.81 4.67 19.22
CA VAL A 48 15.73 5.72 18.78
C VAL A 48 15.25 6.39 17.51
N LYS A 49 14.75 5.63 16.53
CA LYS A 49 14.29 6.20 15.25
C LYS A 49 13.10 7.12 15.45
N ASN A 50 12.07 6.67 16.16
CA ASN A 50 10.90 7.49 16.43
C ASN A 50 11.25 8.71 17.29
N PHE A 51 12.02 8.51 18.36
CA PHE A 51 12.40 9.59 19.25
C PHE A 51 13.21 10.67 18.54
N ARG A 52 14.16 10.26 17.69
CA ARG A 52 14.99 11.18 16.91
C ARG A 52 14.15 11.98 15.91
N ALA A 53 13.24 11.34 15.18
CA ALA A 53 12.36 12.04 14.25
C ALA A 53 11.46 13.07 14.97
N MET A 54 10.94 12.72 16.16
CA MET A 54 10.06 13.61 16.93
C MET A 54 10.80 14.76 17.63
N THR A 55 12.03 14.53 18.13
CA THR A 55 12.71 15.49 19.02
C THR A 55 14.02 16.07 18.48
N GLY A 56 14.57 15.49 17.40
CA GLY A 56 15.90 15.80 16.89
C GLY A 56 17.06 15.31 17.78
N LYS A 57 16.78 14.53 18.84
CA LYS A 57 17.77 14.08 19.84
C LYS A 57 17.90 12.56 19.88
N ASP A 58 18.94 12.06 20.55
CA ASP A 58 19.11 10.62 20.84
C ASP A 58 18.52 10.28 22.22
N CYS A 59 17.93 9.10 22.37
CA CYS A 59 17.35 8.62 23.63
C CYS A 59 18.12 7.45 24.29
N LYS A 60 19.25 7.00 23.72
CA LYS A 60 20.01 5.85 24.27
C LYS A 60 20.36 6.01 25.76
N ASP A 61 20.69 7.22 26.20
CA ASP A 61 21.03 7.45 27.61
C ASP A 61 19.79 7.47 28.52
N LEU A 62 18.63 7.89 28.01
CA LEU A 62 17.35 7.75 28.70
C LEU A 62 16.95 6.27 28.85
N LEU A 63 17.18 5.45 27.82
CA LEU A 63 16.95 4.01 27.88
C LEU A 63 17.88 3.32 28.89
N LYS A 64 19.15 3.74 28.98
CA LYS A 64 20.07 3.25 30.02
C LYS A 64 19.60 3.66 31.41
N LEU A 65 19.09 4.88 31.57
CA LEU A 65 18.56 5.37 32.85
C LEU A 65 17.34 4.55 33.29
N LEU A 66 16.34 4.36 32.42
CA LEU A 66 15.17 3.53 32.70
C LEU A 66 15.54 2.09 33.10
N ARG A 67 16.62 1.54 32.55
CA ARG A 67 17.13 0.22 32.96
C ARG A 67 17.83 0.25 34.31
N ARG A 68 18.62 1.28 34.60
CA ARG A 68 19.32 1.43 35.88
C ARG A 68 18.34 1.60 37.04
N GLU A 69 17.27 2.36 36.81
CA GLU A 69 16.18 2.58 37.76
C GLU A 69 15.20 1.39 37.81
N SER A 70 15.53 0.26 37.15
CA SER A 70 14.69 -0.94 37.11
C SER A 70 13.24 -0.67 36.66
N ILE A 71 13.03 0.30 35.78
CA ILE A 71 11.73 0.54 35.13
C ILE A 71 11.55 -0.39 33.93
N LEU A 72 12.63 -0.56 33.14
CA LEU A 72 12.62 -1.41 31.96
C LEU A 72 13.66 -2.53 32.06
N LYS A 73 13.32 -3.69 31.50
CA LYS A 73 14.23 -4.81 31.25
C LYS A 73 14.35 -5.09 29.76
N ILE A 74 15.35 -5.89 29.37
CA ILE A 74 15.51 -6.36 28.00
C ILE A 74 14.89 -7.76 27.89
N GLY A 75 14.00 -7.92 26.91
CA GLY A 75 13.37 -9.19 26.56
C GLY A 75 14.24 -10.09 25.69
N ALA A 76 13.72 -11.27 25.36
CA ALA A 76 14.44 -12.30 24.62
C ALA A 76 14.82 -11.90 23.18
N TYR A 77 14.13 -10.92 22.61
CA TYR A 77 14.33 -10.44 21.23
C TYR A 77 14.84 -9.00 21.18
N ASN A 78 15.57 -8.58 22.22
CA ASN A 78 16.13 -7.23 22.37
C ASN A 78 15.07 -6.10 22.43
N GLU A 79 13.81 -6.44 22.70
CA GLU A 79 12.79 -5.46 23.00
C GLU A 79 12.91 -4.99 24.46
N TYR A 80 12.60 -3.73 24.72
CA TYR A 80 12.46 -3.23 26.08
C TYR A 80 11.06 -3.58 26.60
N LEU A 81 10.99 -4.14 27.80
CA LEU A 81 9.76 -4.54 28.47
C LEU A 81 9.68 -3.86 29.83
N CYS A 82 8.49 -3.56 30.31
CA CYS A 82 8.30 -3.24 31.72
C CYS A 82 8.59 -4.47 32.60
N LEU A 83 8.83 -4.24 33.89
CA LEU A 83 9.01 -5.33 34.84
C LEU A 83 7.73 -6.16 34.97
N SER A 84 7.90 -7.46 35.18
CA SER A 84 6.78 -8.37 35.36
C SER A 84 6.06 -8.10 36.68
N GLY A 85 4.74 -8.00 36.63
CA GLY A 85 3.89 -7.60 37.76
C GLY A 85 3.56 -6.10 37.79
N TYR A 86 4.14 -5.29 36.91
CA TYR A 86 3.91 -3.83 36.85
C TYR A 86 3.31 -3.39 35.51
N GLU A 87 2.90 -4.31 34.65
CA GLU A 87 2.39 -4.03 33.31
C GLU A 87 1.21 -3.07 33.33
N GLU A 88 0.23 -3.29 34.22
CA GLU A 88 -0.97 -2.47 34.34
C GLU A 88 -0.62 -1.03 34.74
N VAL A 89 0.10 -0.87 35.86
CA VAL A 89 0.55 0.44 36.36
C VAL A 89 1.42 1.17 35.33
N PHE A 90 2.34 0.46 34.68
CA PHE A 90 3.18 1.02 33.65
C PHE A 90 2.35 1.54 32.48
N ASN A 91 1.47 0.69 31.92
CA ASN A 91 0.64 1.02 30.77
C ASN A 91 -0.29 2.21 31.05
N ASP A 92 -0.89 2.25 32.24
CA ASP A 92 -1.77 3.36 32.65
C ASP A 92 -1.03 4.70 32.69
N ILE A 93 0.19 4.71 33.22
CA ILE A 93 1.03 5.91 33.28
C ILE A 93 1.47 6.32 31.87
N VAL A 94 2.06 5.41 31.11
CA VAL A 94 2.65 5.75 29.81
C VAL A 94 1.60 6.06 28.74
N ALA A 95 0.38 5.54 28.88
CA ALA A 95 -0.76 5.94 28.05
C ALA A 95 -1.04 7.44 28.16
N GLY A 96 -0.93 8.01 29.37
CA GLY A 96 -1.08 9.45 29.62
C GLY A 96 -0.01 10.31 28.95
N PHE A 97 1.10 9.72 28.52
CA PHE A 97 2.18 10.41 27.80
C PHE A 97 2.15 10.17 26.29
N SER A 98 1.26 9.30 25.80
CA SER A 98 1.13 9.01 24.38
C SER A 98 0.74 10.29 23.64
N PRO A 99 1.53 10.73 22.64
CA PRO A 99 1.16 11.89 21.83
C PRO A 99 -0.16 11.57 21.12
N GLN A 100 -1.04 12.55 20.95
CA GLN A 100 -2.28 12.36 20.18
C GLN A 100 -1.98 12.51 18.69
N PRO A 101 -2.56 11.67 17.82
CA PRO A 101 -2.34 11.81 16.39
C PRO A 101 -3.08 13.06 15.88
N PRO A 102 -2.49 13.81 14.93
CA PRO A 102 -3.26 14.83 14.22
C PRO A 102 -4.31 14.17 13.31
N ASP A 103 -5.22 14.97 12.75
CA ASP A 103 -6.19 14.48 11.78
C ASP A 103 -5.48 14.10 10.47
N LEU A 104 -5.50 12.81 10.11
CA LEU A 104 -4.94 12.34 8.84
C LEU A 104 -5.68 12.89 7.62
N SER A 105 -6.98 13.16 7.73
CA SER A 105 -7.76 13.81 6.66
C SER A 105 -7.24 15.21 6.38
N GLU A 106 -6.93 15.99 7.42
CA GLU A 106 -6.37 17.33 7.25
C GLU A 106 -5.00 17.28 6.55
N TYR A 107 -4.13 16.35 6.95
CA TYR A 107 -2.85 16.15 6.26
C TYR A 107 -3.03 15.74 4.79
N PHE A 108 -4.02 14.88 4.51
CA PHE A 108 -4.36 14.48 3.15
C PHE A 108 -4.78 15.68 2.29
N GLU A 109 -5.68 16.55 2.79
CA GLU A 109 -6.13 17.74 2.04
C GLU A 109 -4.95 18.68 1.74
N ILE A 110 -4.10 18.96 2.73
CA ILE A 110 -2.89 19.78 2.53
C ILE A 110 -2.00 19.17 1.44
N ALA A 111 -1.79 17.86 1.47
CA ALA A 111 -0.97 17.18 0.46
C ALA A 111 -1.61 17.23 -0.95
N VAL A 112 -2.95 17.24 -1.05
CA VAL A 112 -3.68 17.45 -2.31
C VAL A 112 -3.47 18.87 -2.81
N GLU A 113 -3.68 19.88 -1.97
CA GLU A 113 -3.54 21.31 -2.31
C GLU A 113 -2.11 21.67 -2.75
N GLU A 114 -1.10 21.13 -2.05
CA GLU A 114 0.31 21.32 -2.39
C GLU A 114 0.77 20.51 -3.61
N GLY A 115 -0.08 19.60 -4.12
CA GLY A 115 0.28 18.68 -5.20
C GLY A 115 1.39 17.70 -4.83
N ASN A 116 1.51 17.35 -3.54
CA ASN A 116 2.56 16.48 -3.02
C ASN A 116 2.29 15.00 -3.33
N LYS A 117 2.59 14.61 -4.57
CA LYS A 117 2.36 13.25 -5.09
C LYS A 117 3.04 12.16 -4.26
N ALA A 118 4.18 12.45 -3.63
CA ALA A 118 4.93 11.47 -2.87
C ALA A 118 4.30 11.20 -1.50
N ALA A 119 3.85 12.23 -0.79
CA ALA A 119 3.09 12.09 0.45
C ALA A 119 1.77 11.35 0.21
N LEU A 120 1.01 11.74 -0.83
CA LEU A 120 -0.23 11.05 -1.20
C LEU A 120 0.00 9.56 -1.49
N LYS A 121 1.09 9.22 -2.20
CA LYS A 121 1.43 7.82 -2.45
C LYS A 121 1.82 7.06 -1.17
N MET A 122 2.51 7.71 -0.24
CA MET A 122 2.86 7.10 1.04
C MET A 122 1.61 6.81 1.89
N ILE A 123 0.67 7.75 1.97
CA ILE A 123 -0.62 7.53 2.65
C ILE A 123 -1.35 6.34 2.00
N GLU A 124 -1.45 6.33 0.68
CA GLU A 124 -2.09 5.24 -0.07
C GLU A 124 -1.48 3.88 0.26
N LEU A 125 -0.15 3.74 0.20
CA LEU A 125 0.52 2.47 0.51
C LEU A 125 0.31 2.04 1.96
N LEU A 126 0.36 2.98 2.91
CA LEU A 126 0.11 2.68 4.33
C LEU A 126 -1.33 2.21 4.60
N LEU A 127 -2.30 2.71 3.83
CA LEU A 127 -3.71 2.32 3.95
C LEU A 127 -4.03 0.98 3.28
N LYS A 128 -3.28 0.63 2.23
CA LYS A 128 -3.43 -0.63 1.48
C LYS A 128 -2.68 -1.79 2.14
N MET A 129 -1.48 -1.55 2.65
CA MET A 129 -0.57 -2.60 3.12
C MET A 129 -0.77 -2.92 4.61
N GLY A 130 -1.08 -4.18 4.92
CA GLY A 130 -1.05 -4.68 6.30
C GLY A 130 0.35 -4.74 6.89
N MET A 131 0.47 -4.67 8.22
CA MET A 131 1.75 -4.65 8.95
C MET A 131 2.63 -5.90 8.76
N GLN A 132 2.08 -7.00 8.23
CA GLN A 132 2.81 -8.26 8.06
C GLN A 132 3.78 -8.24 6.88
N GLY A 133 3.63 -7.30 5.94
CA GLY A 133 4.40 -7.31 4.69
C GLY A 133 3.90 -8.36 3.70
N ILE A 134 4.76 -8.71 2.72
CA ILE A 134 4.44 -9.67 1.65
C ILE A 134 5.63 -10.59 1.41
N GLY A 135 5.40 -11.90 1.56
CA GLY A 135 6.44 -12.92 1.38
C GLY A 135 7.56 -12.73 2.41
N GLU A 136 8.79 -12.64 1.92
CA GLU A 136 9.98 -12.38 2.74
C GLU A 136 10.22 -10.89 3.01
N PHE A 137 9.46 -9.99 2.37
CA PHE A 137 9.62 -8.54 2.52
C PHE A 137 8.71 -8.01 3.61
N SER A 138 9.30 -7.23 4.51
CA SER A 138 8.54 -6.48 5.50
C SER A 138 7.63 -5.42 4.84
N GLN A 139 6.61 -4.96 5.55
CA GLN A 139 5.76 -3.86 5.04
C GLN A 139 6.61 -2.62 4.77
N TYR A 140 7.55 -2.33 5.68
CA TYR A 140 8.47 -1.22 5.56
C TYR A 140 9.32 -1.29 4.29
N ASP A 141 9.92 -2.45 4.00
CA ASP A 141 10.77 -2.63 2.82
C ASP A 141 9.99 -2.43 1.52
N CYS A 142 8.74 -2.90 1.48
CA CYS A 142 7.86 -2.69 0.33
C CYS A 142 7.59 -1.20 0.09
N ILE A 143 7.19 -0.46 1.14
CA ILE A 143 6.89 0.98 1.05
C ILE A 143 8.16 1.76 0.66
N LYS A 144 9.28 1.48 1.33
CA LYS A 144 10.58 2.08 1.04
C LYS A 144 10.95 1.86 -0.41
N SER A 145 10.84 0.64 -0.90
CA SER A 145 11.19 0.30 -2.27
C SER A 145 10.27 0.97 -3.29
N ASP A 146 8.96 1.03 -3.05
CA ASP A 146 8.00 1.64 -3.97
C ASP A 146 8.22 3.16 -4.09
N ILE A 147 8.26 3.87 -2.96
CA ILE A 147 8.48 5.32 -2.95
C ILE A 147 9.87 5.67 -3.51
N SER A 148 10.91 4.90 -3.19
CA SER A 148 12.27 5.16 -3.67
C SER A 148 12.39 5.05 -5.19
N GLU A 149 11.67 4.12 -5.81
CA GLU A 149 11.74 3.88 -7.26
C GLU A 149 10.86 4.86 -8.02
N MET A 150 9.66 5.16 -7.49
CA MET A 150 8.76 6.16 -8.07
C MET A 150 9.38 7.56 -8.02
N PHE A 151 9.93 7.95 -6.86
CA PHE A 151 10.45 9.29 -6.61
C PHE A 151 11.98 9.28 -6.47
N SER A 152 12.49 8.99 -5.27
CA SER A 152 13.91 8.75 -4.97
C SER A 152 14.08 8.22 -3.54
N PRO A 153 15.22 7.60 -3.19
CA PRO A 153 15.50 7.20 -1.81
C PRO A 153 15.48 8.38 -0.83
N ALA A 154 15.95 9.56 -1.24
CA ALA A 154 15.96 10.76 -0.41
C ALA A 154 14.53 11.23 -0.09
N VAL A 155 13.60 11.13 -1.06
CA VAL A 155 12.19 11.44 -0.85
C VAL A 155 11.56 10.50 0.16
N PHE A 156 11.86 9.20 0.10
CA PHE A 156 11.38 8.27 1.11
C PHE A 156 11.89 8.63 2.51
N CYS A 157 13.19 8.87 2.68
CA CYS A 157 13.74 9.25 3.99
C CYS A 157 13.09 10.53 4.55
N SER A 158 12.89 11.53 3.70
CA SER A 158 12.24 12.79 4.09
C SER A 158 10.78 12.57 4.51
N LEU A 159 10.02 11.76 3.77
CA LEU A 159 8.63 11.46 4.10
C LEU A 159 8.52 10.61 5.37
N GLU A 160 9.39 9.62 5.55
CA GLU A 160 9.43 8.83 6.79
C GLU A 160 9.65 9.73 8.00
N GLU A 161 10.68 10.58 7.95
CA GLU A 161 10.99 11.48 9.06
C GLU A 161 9.83 12.46 9.31
N GLU A 162 9.25 13.03 8.25
CA GLU A 162 8.11 13.94 8.34
C GLU A 162 6.89 13.26 8.98
N PHE A 163 6.50 12.07 8.52
CA PHE A 163 5.30 11.37 9.00
C PHE A 163 5.43 10.99 10.47
N ILE A 164 6.62 10.54 10.90
CA ILE A 164 6.89 10.22 12.30
C ILE A 164 6.92 11.52 13.13
N LYS A 165 7.58 12.57 12.64
CA LYS A 165 7.68 13.87 13.33
C LYS A 165 6.31 14.52 13.53
N LYS A 166 5.42 14.42 12.54
CA LYS A 166 4.03 14.88 12.61
C LYS A 166 3.13 13.94 13.40
N ASN A 167 3.66 12.84 13.96
CA ASN A 167 2.90 11.84 14.71
C ASN A 167 1.76 11.17 13.89
N LEU A 168 1.91 11.10 12.56
CA LEU A 168 0.96 10.43 11.67
C LEU A 168 1.14 8.91 11.68
N CYS A 169 2.38 8.45 11.82
CA CYS A 169 2.71 7.04 11.90
C CYS A 169 3.83 6.78 12.91
N ILE A 170 4.00 5.49 13.22
CA ILE A 170 5.08 5.01 14.05
C ILE A 170 5.87 3.90 13.35
N TYR A 171 7.19 3.98 13.45
CA TYR A 171 8.10 2.96 12.93
C TYR A 171 8.30 1.84 13.95
N GLY A 172 8.05 0.58 13.59
CA GLY A 172 8.27 -0.56 14.46
C GLY A 172 9.17 -1.61 13.83
N LYS A 173 10.04 -2.22 14.63
CA LYS A 173 10.90 -3.32 14.20
C LYS A 173 11.09 -4.36 15.29
N LYS A 174 10.83 -5.62 14.97
CA LYS A 174 11.11 -6.79 15.80
C LYS A 174 11.31 -8.02 14.94
N GLN A 175 12.46 -8.68 15.08
CA GLN A 175 12.82 -9.85 14.27
C GLN A 175 12.67 -9.56 12.77
N THR A 176 11.85 -10.35 12.06
CA THR A 176 11.56 -10.20 10.63
C THR A 176 10.44 -9.19 10.33
N LYS A 177 9.78 -8.65 11.36
CA LYS A 177 8.70 -7.67 11.20
C LYS A 177 9.24 -6.26 11.30
N GLU A 178 9.06 -5.49 10.24
CA GLU A 178 9.39 -4.07 10.17
C GLU A 178 8.24 -3.33 9.44
N PHE A 179 7.77 -2.22 10.02
CA PHE A 179 6.57 -1.54 9.53
C PHE A 179 6.57 -0.04 9.83
N LEU A 180 5.74 0.68 9.09
CA LEU A 180 5.22 2.00 9.45
C LEU A 180 3.72 1.86 9.66
N LYS A 181 3.24 2.17 10.86
CA LYS A 181 1.82 2.04 11.20
C LYS A 181 1.19 3.41 11.38
N LEU A 182 0.15 3.71 10.61
CA LEU A 182 -0.67 4.90 10.84
C LEU A 182 -1.29 4.85 12.23
N TYR A 183 -1.21 5.98 12.93
CA TYR A 183 -1.77 6.14 14.24
C TYR A 183 -3.11 6.86 14.13
N GLN A 184 -4.17 6.13 13.80
CA GLN A 184 -5.52 6.67 13.56
C GLN A 184 -6.57 5.68 14.06
N SER A 185 -7.79 6.16 14.34
CA SER A 185 -8.93 5.28 14.58
C SER A 185 -9.38 4.59 13.29
N ASP A 186 -10.02 3.43 13.40
CA ASP A 186 -10.50 2.68 12.25
C ASP A 186 -11.50 3.48 11.41
N ASP A 187 -12.36 4.28 12.06
CA ASP A 187 -13.31 5.16 11.37
C ASP A 187 -12.58 6.24 10.57
N LYS A 188 -11.50 6.80 11.13
CA LYS A 188 -10.71 7.81 10.43
C LYS A 188 -9.91 7.23 9.27
N ILE A 189 -9.39 6.02 9.43
CA ILE A 189 -8.77 5.26 8.35
C ILE A 189 -9.77 5.04 7.21
N LYS A 190 -11.02 4.68 7.51
CA LYS A 190 -12.07 4.51 6.49
C LYS A 190 -12.38 5.84 5.80
N GLU A 191 -12.56 6.92 6.55
CA GLU A 191 -12.81 8.26 6.01
C GLU A 191 -11.73 8.67 4.99
N VAL A 192 -10.45 8.56 5.36
CA VAL A 192 -9.34 8.93 4.47
C VAL A 192 -9.26 8.01 3.25
N LYS A 193 -9.60 6.72 3.39
CA LYS A 193 -9.68 5.79 2.25
C LYS A 193 -10.73 6.24 1.23
N GLU A 194 -11.89 6.68 1.68
CA GLU A 194 -12.94 7.21 0.81
C GLU A 194 -12.49 8.51 0.12
N ARG A 195 -11.87 9.44 0.85
CA ARG A 195 -11.35 10.69 0.26
C ARG A 195 -10.28 10.44 -0.81
N ILE A 196 -9.34 9.52 -0.56
CA ILE A 196 -8.35 9.12 -1.56
C ILE A 196 -9.02 8.52 -2.78
N ARG A 197 -10.07 7.71 -2.58
CA ARG A 197 -10.85 7.11 -3.67
C ARG A 197 -11.50 8.19 -4.53
N GLU A 198 -12.21 9.14 -3.92
CA GLU A 198 -12.86 10.24 -4.63
C GLU A 198 -11.85 11.09 -5.39
N TRP A 199 -10.76 11.49 -4.72
CA TRP A 199 -9.69 12.27 -5.34
C TRP A 199 -9.07 11.56 -6.54
N LYS A 200 -8.75 10.27 -6.42
CA LYS A 200 -8.22 9.47 -7.55
C LYS A 200 -9.25 9.34 -8.66
N THR A 201 -10.51 9.10 -8.32
CA THR A 201 -11.57 8.95 -9.32
C THR A 201 -11.71 10.21 -10.15
N ASN A 202 -11.75 11.38 -9.51
CA ASN A 202 -11.83 12.66 -10.21
C ASN A 202 -10.59 12.89 -11.08
N LYS A 203 -9.39 12.69 -10.52
CA LYS A 203 -8.13 12.84 -11.25
C LYS A 203 -8.01 11.90 -12.45
N LEU A 204 -8.41 10.64 -12.29
CA LEU A 204 -8.36 9.63 -13.35
C LEU A 204 -9.48 9.84 -14.38
N ALA A 205 -10.64 10.35 -13.97
CA ALA A 205 -11.73 10.72 -14.87
C ALA A 205 -11.35 11.89 -15.79
N GLU A 206 -10.54 12.82 -15.29
CA GLU A 206 -9.98 13.93 -16.07
C GLU A 206 -8.86 13.51 -17.04
N MET A 207 -8.37 12.26 -16.98
CA MET A 207 -7.33 11.80 -17.88
C MET A 207 -7.87 11.62 -19.30
N PRO A 208 -7.29 12.28 -20.33
CA PRO A 208 -7.70 12.10 -21.73
C PRO A 208 -7.60 10.64 -22.20
N VAL A 209 -6.73 9.86 -21.56
CA VAL A 209 -6.54 8.45 -21.87
C VAL A 209 -7.78 7.61 -21.58
N LYS A 210 -8.60 7.98 -20.58
CA LYS A 210 -9.78 7.20 -20.20
C LYS A 210 -10.80 7.19 -21.32
N GLU A 211 -11.17 8.36 -21.82
CA GLU A 211 -12.12 8.51 -22.93
C GLU A 211 -11.61 7.82 -24.20
N THR A 212 -10.30 7.92 -24.46
CA THR A 212 -9.67 7.25 -25.60
C THR A 212 -9.79 5.73 -25.48
N VAL A 213 -9.43 5.15 -24.33
CA VAL A 213 -9.50 3.71 -24.10
C VAL A 213 -10.94 3.21 -24.14
N GLU A 214 -11.86 3.93 -23.52
CA GLU A 214 -13.29 3.61 -23.50
C GLU A 214 -13.85 3.59 -24.93
N LYS A 215 -13.55 4.61 -25.75
CA LYS A 215 -13.95 4.67 -27.15
C LYS A 215 -13.43 3.48 -27.95
N GLU A 216 -12.13 3.20 -27.87
CA GLU A 216 -11.52 2.10 -28.63
C GLU A 216 -12.07 0.72 -28.23
N ILE A 217 -12.38 0.51 -26.95
CA ILE A 217 -12.99 -0.74 -26.48
C ILE A 217 -14.44 -0.87 -26.96
N VAL A 218 -15.23 0.21 -26.93
CA VAL A 218 -16.60 0.20 -27.45
C VAL A 218 -16.60 -0.13 -28.94
N GLU A 219 -15.72 0.49 -29.72
CA GLU A 219 -15.56 0.17 -31.15
C GLU A 219 -15.16 -1.29 -31.38
N LEU A 220 -14.25 -1.85 -30.58
CA LEU A 220 -13.88 -3.27 -30.66
C LEU A 220 -15.07 -4.20 -30.41
N VAL A 221 -15.90 -3.90 -29.40
CA VAL A 221 -17.10 -4.67 -29.09
C VAL A 221 -18.12 -4.58 -30.23
N GLU A 222 -18.33 -3.38 -30.78
CA GLU A 222 -19.25 -3.16 -31.90
C GLU A 222 -18.78 -3.88 -33.17
N ASP A 223 -17.50 -3.80 -33.50
CA ASP A 223 -16.89 -4.49 -34.64
C ASP A 223 -17.07 -6.01 -34.52
N ALA A 224 -16.81 -6.59 -33.36
CA ALA A 224 -17.02 -8.02 -33.12
C ALA A 224 -18.49 -8.44 -33.28
N ARG A 225 -19.42 -7.66 -32.73
CA ARG A 225 -20.87 -7.89 -32.88
C ARG A 225 -21.30 -7.79 -34.34
N MET A 226 -20.74 -6.84 -35.10
CA MET A 226 -21.03 -6.68 -36.53
C MET A 226 -20.45 -7.80 -37.39
N ARG A 227 -19.23 -8.27 -37.10
CA ARG A 227 -18.63 -9.45 -37.75
C ARG A 227 -19.51 -10.68 -37.56
N MET A 228 -19.97 -10.94 -36.34
CA MET A 228 -20.86 -12.06 -36.03
C MET A 228 -22.17 -12.01 -36.84
N LYS A 229 -22.78 -10.82 -36.98
CA LYS A 229 -24.00 -10.61 -37.78
C LYS A 229 -23.74 -10.87 -39.27
N ARG A 230 -22.63 -10.34 -39.81
CA ARG A 230 -22.27 -10.51 -41.24
C ARG A 230 -21.98 -11.96 -41.60
N GLU A 231 -21.31 -12.70 -40.73
CA GLU A 231 -20.90 -14.09 -40.98
C GLU A 231 -21.99 -15.12 -40.69
N LYS A 232 -23.20 -14.71 -40.27
CA LYS A 232 -24.30 -15.60 -39.83
C LYS A 232 -23.93 -16.58 -38.71
N ARG A 233 -22.78 -16.41 -38.06
CA ARG A 233 -22.32 -17.26 -36.94
C ARG A 233 -23.33 -17.33 -35.80
N LYS A 234 -24.17 -16.30 -35.63
CA LYS A 234 -25.26 -16.29 -34.63
C LYS A 234 -26.23 -17.46 -34.80
N GLU A 235 -26.58 -17.81 -36.02
CA GLU A 235 -27.50 -18.92 -36.32
C GLU A 235 -26.85 -20.29 -36.09
N GLU A 236 -25.54 -20.40 -36.35
CA GLU A 236 -24.77 -21.62 -36.08
C GLU A 236 -24.52 -21.81 -34.58
N LEU A 237 -24.11 -20.75 -33.86
CA LEU A 237 -23.84 -20.80 -32.42
C LEU A 237 -25.11 -21.11 -31.61
N ALA A 238 -26.25 -20.51 -31.97
CA ALA A 238 -27.54 -20.78 -31.33
C ALA A 238 -27.95 -22.25 -31.49
N LYS A 239 -27.74 -22.83 -32.68
CA LYS A 239 -28.00 -24.26 -32.95
C LYS A 239 -27.06 -25.18 -32.18
N THR A 240 -25.79 -24.82 -32.05
CA THR A 240 -24.80 -25.64 -31.33
C THR A 240 -25.00 -25.61 -29.81
N LEU A 241 -25.40 -24.47 -29.25
CA LEU A 241 -25.55 -24.28 -27.80
C LEU A 241 -26.97 -24.55 -27.28
N CYS A 242 -27.93 -24.88 -28.16
CA CYS A 242 -29.34 -25.08 -27.82
C CYS A 242 -29.96 -23.90 -27.03
N ILE A 243 -29.46 -22.68 -27.26
CA ILE A 243 -29.92 -21.48 -26.56
C ILE A 243 -31.25 -21.04 -27.18
N PRO A 244 -32.31 -20.79 -26.38
CA PRO A 244 -33.58 -20.28 -26.89
C PRO A 244 -33.39 -18.95 -27.64
N GLU A 245 -34.13 -18.72 -28.72
CA GLU A 245 -34.07 -17.49 -29.53
C GLU A 245 -34.29 -16.18 -28.73
N SER A 246 -34.76 -16.29 -27.47
CA SER A 246 -35.01 -15.18 -26.55
C SER A 246 -33.77 -14.64 -25.81
N GLU A 247 -32.63 -15.33 -25.79
CA GLU A 247 -31.41 -14.81 -25.17
C GLU A 247 -30.58 -13.95 -26.15
N LYS A 248 -30.08 -12.81 -25.67
CA LYS A 248 -29.23 -11.91 -26.47
C LYS A 248 -27.83 -12.52 -26.66
N LEU A 249 -27.68 -13.38 -27.66
CA LEU A 249 -26.40 -13.89 -28.21
C LEU A 249 -25.36 -12.79 -28.57
N GLU A 250 -25.76 -11.52 -28.58
CA GLU A 250 -24.87 -10.40 -28.89
C GLU A 250 -23.98 -10.01 -27.70
N ASP A 251 -24.43 -10.28 -26.47
CA ASP A 251 -23.66 -9.99 -25.25
C ASP A 251 -22.63 -11.10 -24.96
N THR A 252 -22.79 -12.29 -25.55
CA THR A 252 -21.82 -13.40 -25.43
C THR A 252 -20.63 -13.27 -26.38
N VAL A 253 -20.71 -12.40 -27.39
CA VAL A 253 -19.64 -12.17 -28.38
C VAL A 253 -18.94 -10.82 -28.18
N GLY A 254 -19.53 -9.91 -27.43
CA GLY A 254 -18.90 -8.63 -27.18
C GLY A 254 -19.58 -7.93 -26.02
N TYR A 255 -18.82 -7.53 -25.00
CA TYR A 255 -19.31 -6.79 -23.86
C TYR A 255 -18.20 -5.90 -23.32
N PHE A 256 -18.56 -4.71 -22.85
CA PHE A 256 -17.70 -3.87 -22.04
C PHE A 256 -18.49 -3.41 -20.81
N SER A 257 -17.91 -3.57 -19.63
CA SER A 257 -18.56 -3.20 -18.37
C SER A 257 -18.73 -1.71 -18.16
N GLY A 258 -18.05 -0.88 -18.96
CA GLY A 258 -17.76 0.48 -18.57
C GLY A 258 -16.66 0.52 -17.50
N PHE A 259 -16.18 1.72 -17.22
CA PHE A 259 -15.22 1.96 -16.17
C PHE A 259 -15.92 2.24 -14.83
N THR A 260 -15.59 1.44 -13.82
CA THR A 260 -16.02 1.64 -12.43
C THR A 260 -14.80 1.70 -11.51
N VAL A 261 -14.98 2.18 -10.29
CA VAL A 261 -13.90 2.24 -9.32
C VAL A 261 -13.84 0.92 -8.56
N ASP A 262 -12.66 0.30 -8.50
CA ASP A 262 -12.41 -0.86 -7.64
C ASP A 262 -12.19 -0.40 -6.19
N ASP A 263 -13.04 -0.90 -5.29
CA ASP A 263 -13.08 -0.49 -3.88
C ASP A 263 -11.83 -0.92 -3.09
N THR A 264 -11.12 -1.96 -3.53
CA THR A 264 -10.00 -2.57 -2.82
C THR A 264 -8.65 -2.01 -3.23
N LEU A 265 -8.47 -1.77 -4.53
CA LEU A 265 -7.22 -1.34 -5.14
C LEU A 265 -7.24 0.15 -5.50
N MET A 266 -8.36 0.84 -5.35
CA MET A 266 -8.51 2.29 -5.60
C MET A 266 -8.10 2.67 -7.04
N PHE A 267 -8.55 1.87 -8.01
CA PHE A 267 -8.32 2.07 -9.44
C PHE A 267 -9.60 2.31 -10.20
N ILE A 268 -9.50 2.96 -11.36
CA ILE A 268 -10.54 2.84 -12.39
C ILE A 268 -10.29 1.52 -13.12
N THR A 269 -11.28 0.63 -13.07
CA THR A 269 -11.21 -0.70 -13.67
C THR A 269 -12.43 -0.96 -14.54
N GLY A 270 -12.26 -1.83 -15.53
CA GLY A 270 -13.34 -2.37 -16.33
C GLY A 270 -12.92 -3.68 -16.95
N ASN A 271 -13.85 -4.42 -17.52
CA ASN A 271 -13.55 -5.63 -18.25
C ASN A 271 -14.26 -5.63 -19.60
N ALA A 272 -13.54 -6.09 -20.61
CA ALA A 272 -14.05 -6.30 -21.94
C ALA A 272 -14.02 -7.79 -22.27
N LEU A 273 -15.11 -8.30 -22.81
CA LEU A 273 -15.18 -9.56 -23.54
C LEU A 273 -15.30 -9.20 -25.01
N VAL A 274 -14.39 -9.70 -25.84
CA VAL A 274 -14.50 -9.59 -27.30
C VAL A 274 -14.27 -10.97 -27.88
N GLU A 275 -15.29 -11.46 -28.56
CA GLU A 275 -15.43 -12.82 -29.05
C GLU A 275 -15.28 -13.84 -27.91
N HIS A 276 -14.07 -14.39 -27.72
CA HIS A 276 -13.78 -15.42 -26.72
C HIS A 276 -12.72 -14.95 -25.71
N ASP A 277 -12.19 -13.73 -25.89
CA ASP A 277 -11.13 -13.14 -25.08
C ASP A 277 -11.70 -12.19 -24.04
N ILE A 278 -11.38 -12.43 -22.77
CA ILE A 278 -11.63 -11.49 -21.67
C ILE A 278 -10.34 -10.76 -21.34
N LEU A 279 -10.43 -9.44 -21.22
CA LEU A 279 -9.33 -8.58 -20.79
C LEU A 279 -9.83 -7.56 -19.75
N TYR A 280 -9.15 -7.53 -18.61
CA TYR A 280 -9.35 -6.50 -17.60
C TYR A 280 -8.50 -5.28 -17.92
N LEU A 281 -9.08 -4.11 -17.71
CA LEU A 281 -8.53 -2.82 -18.03
C LEU A 281 -8.36 -2.03 -16.73
N VAL A 282 -7.17 -1.52 -16.47
CA VAL A 282 -6.89 -0.68 -15.29
C VAL A 282 -6.28 0.62 -15.75
N ILE A 283 -6.90 1.75 -15.41
CA ILE A 283 -6.34 3.09 -15.66
C ILE A 283 -5.75 3.63 -14.37
N THR A 284 -4.48 4.05 -14.43
CA THR A 284 -3.80 4.68 -13.29
C THR A 284 -2.82 5.78 -13.73
N ASP A 285 -2.66 6.80 -12.89
CA ASP A 285 -1.69 7.87 -13.11
C ASP A 285 -0.25 7.40 -12.86
N SER A 286 -0.11 6.44 -11.94
CA SER A 286 1.15 5.89 -11.48
C SER A 286 0.93 4.46 -11.00
N LEU A 287 1.80 3.55 -11.42
CA LEU A 287 1.71 2.14 -11.04
C LEU A 287 2.87 1.77 -10.12
N SER A 288 2.55 1.34 -8.90
CA SER A 288 3.52 0.83 -7.93
C SER A 288 3.74 -0.68 -8.09
N ARG A 289 4.81 -1.22 -7.50
CA ARG A 289 5.09 -2.66 -7.56
C ARG A 289 4.05 -3.45 -6.78
N TYR A 290 3.59 -2.90 -5.65
CA TYR A 290 2.54 -3.49 -4.84
C TYR A 290 1.28 -3.78 -5.67
N GLU A 291 0.83 -2.78 -6.43
CA GLU A 291 -0.42 -2.85 -7.18
C GLU A 291 -0.42 -3.93 -8.26
N VAL A 292 0.64 -3.99 -9.08
CA VAL A 292 0.76 -5.02 -10.12
C VAL A 292 0.92 -6.42 -9.50
N ARG A 293 1.55 -6.51 -8.32
CA ARG A 293 1.78 -7.78 -7.62
C ARG A 293 0.51 -8.33 -6.98
N GLU A 294 -0.44 -7.48 -6.58
CA GLU A 294 -1.70 -7.95 -6.01
C GLU A 294 -2.70 -8.48 -7.06
N TRP A 295 -2.49 -8.20 -8.35
CA TRP A 295 -3.38 -8.69 -9.41
C TRP A 295 -3.09 -10.15 -9.83
N LYS A 296 -3.97 -11.09 -9.51
CA LYS A 296 -3.68 -12.54 -9.57
C LYS A 296 -4.53 -13.33 -10.57
N ASP A 297 -5.78 -12.96 -10.77
CA ASP A 297 -6.78 -13.92 -11.26
C ASP A 297 -7.08 -13.82 -12.76
N PHE A 298 -6.85 -12.68 -13.39
CA PHE A 298 -7.30 -12.43 -14.77
C PHE A 298 -6.25 -11.75 -15.65
N PRO A 299 -6.31 -11.97 -16.99
CA PRO A 299 -5.55 -11.15 -17.93
C PRO A 299 -5.88 -9.67 -17.74
N VAL A 300 -4.85 -8.86 -17.51
CA VAL A 300 -5.00 -7.43 -17.26
C VAL A 300 -4.02 -6.61 -18.07
N ILE A 301 -4.47 -5.44 -18.49
CA ILE A 301 -3.62 -4.36 -19.00
C ILE A 301 -3.72 -3.14 -18.06
N PHE A 302 -2.59 -2.76 -17.49
CA PHE A 302 -2.43 -1.51 -16.76
C PHE A 302 -2.05 -0.39 -17.73
N ILE A 303 -2.92 0.60 -17.88
CA ILE A 303 -2.73 1.76 -18.75
C ILE A 303 -2.30 2.93 -17.88
N THR A 304 -1.12 3.49 -18.18
CA THR A 304 -0.47 4.50 -17.36
C THR A 304 0.02 5.68 -18.20
N GLU A 305 0.20 6.86 -17.58
CA GLU A 305 0.76 8.03 -18.29
C GLU A 305 2.25 7.88 -18.62
N ARG A 306 2.99 7.14 -17.78
CA ARG A 306 4.44 7.04 -17.84
C ARG A 306 4.88 5.63 -17.47
N ILE A 307 5.88 5.13 -18.20
CA ILE A 307 6.46 3.81 -17.94
C ILE A 307 7.03 3.80 -16.51
N PRO A 308 6.56 2.90 -15.63
CA PRO A 308 7.12 2.79 -14.30
C PRO A 308 8.60 2.36 -14.35
N LYS A 309 9.48 3.04 -13.60
CA LYS A 309 10.94 2.79 -13.64
C LYS A 309 11.31 1.34 -13.33
N TRP A 310 10.49 0.67 -12.51
CA TRP A 310 10.69 -0.70 -12.09
C TRP A 310 10.27 -1.75 -13.13
N VAL A 311 9.62 -1.38 -14.24
CA VAL A 311 9.20 -2.34 -15.28
C VAL A 311 10.39 -3.14 -15.82
N ARG A 312 11.59 -2.54 -15.89
CA ARG A 312 12.83 -3.23 -16.28
C ARG A 312 13.40 -4.18 -15.22
N LYS A 313 12.78 -4.23 -14.05
CA LYS A 313 13.14 -5.06 -12.89
C LYS A 313 11.97 -5.99 -12.52
N ILE A 314 11.14 -6.38 -13.49
CA ILE A 314 9.89 -7.12 -13.25
C ILE A 314 10.14 -8.46 -12.55
N GLU A 315 11.23 -9.16 -12.88
CA GLU A 315 11.65 -10.38 -12.17
C GLU A 315 11.80 -10.17 -10.66
N ILE A 316 12.37 -9.04 -10.25
CA ILE A 316 12.56 -8.68 -8.83
C ILE A 316 11.21 -8.40 -8.17
N VAL A 317 10.28 -7.76 -8.88
CA VAL A 317 8.93 -7.45 -8.38
C VAL A 317 8.16 -8.73 -8.03
N PHE A 318 8.34 -9.79 -8.82
CA PHE A 318 7.61 -11.05 -8.68
C PHE A 318 8.40 -12.20 -8.06
N LYS A 319 9.66 -11.97 -7.62
CA LYS A 319 10.57 -13.02 -7.12
C LYS A 319 9.91 -13.93 -6.07
N ASP A 320 9.20 -13.32 -5.12
CA ASP A 320 8.55 -13.99 -3.98
C ASP A 320 7.02 -13.84 -4.03
N ALA A 321 6.47 -13.52 -5.20
CA ALA A 321 5.04 -13.38 -5.40
C ALA A 321 4.39 -14.75 -5.68
N TYR A 322 3.21 -14.97 -5.11
CA TYR A 322 2.34 -16.10 -5.46
C TYR A 322 1.00 -15.60 -6.00
N PRO A 323 0.56 -16.06 -7.19
CA PRO A 323 1.31 -16.83 -8.19
C PRO A 323 2.53 -16.07 -8.74
N LYS A 324 3.46 -16.76 -9.41
CA LYS A 324 4.65 -16.12 -10.04
C LYS A 324 4.26 -15.32 -11.29
N LEU A 325 5.15 -14.46 -11.80
CA LEU A 325 4.89 -13.71 -13.04
C LEU A 325 4.51 -14.62 -14.21
N SER A 326 5.20 -15.75 -14.40
CA SER A 326 4.95 -16.71 -15.49
C SER A 326 3.56 -17.35 -15.46
N GLU A 327 2.90 -17.32 -14.31
CA GLU A 327 1.56 -17.88 -14.09
C GLU A 327 0.47 -16.80 -14.20
N ARG A 328 0.87 -15.53 -14.32
CA ARG A 328 -0.02 -14.38 -14.46
C ARG A 328 -0.06 -13.92 -15.92
N LYS A 329 -1.10 -13.15 -16.24
CA LYS A 329 -1.25 -12.49 -17.55
C LYS A 329 -1.34 -10.99 -17.32
N ILE A 330 -0.21 -10.31 -17.43
CA ILE A 330 -0.06 -8.88 -17.12
C ILE A 330 0.55 -8.16 -18.31
N ALA A 331 -0.08 -7.05 -18.68
CA ALA A 331 0.46 -6.06 -19.60
C ALA A 331 0.50 -4.69 -18.92
N ILE A 332 1.50 -3.88 -19.28
CA ILE A 332 1.62 -2.48 -18.87
C ILE A 332 1.79 -1.66 -20.14
N ALA A 333 0.90 -0.70 -20.36
CA ALA A 333 0.86 0.10 -21.57
C ALA A 333 0.93 1.59 -21.27
N VAL A 334 1.66 2.29 -22.13
CA VAL A 334 1.64 3.74 -22.21
C VAL A 334 1.22 4.10 -23.64
N PRO A 335 0.00 4.63 -23.83
CA PRO A 335 -0.53 4.93 -25.16
C PRO A 335 0.41 5.84 -25.96
N ASN A 336 0.44 5.63 -27.27
CA ASN A 336 1.35 6.30 -28.22
C ASN A 336 2.85 6.09 -27.98
N GLN A 337 3.24 5.21 -27.05
CA GLN A 337 4.64 4.96 -26.70
C GLN A 337 4.99 3.47 -26.82
N VAL A 338 4.75 2.68 -25.76
CA VAL A 338 5.21 1.29 -25.63
C VAL A 338 4.25 0.49 -24.76
N ALA A 339 4.17 -0.81 -25.03
CA ALA A 339 3.57 -1.79 -24.14
C ALA A 339 4.61 -2.84 -23.74
N TYR A 340 4.47 -3.35 -22.53
CA TYR A 340 5.16 -4.53 -22.03
C TYR A 340 4.09 -5.59 -21.77
N THR A 341 4.35 -6.86 -22.09
CA THR A 341 3.43 -7.96 -21.76
C THR A 341 4.18 -9.26 -21.52
N ASN A 342 3.70 -10.10 -20.61
CA ASN A 342 4.20 -11.47 -20.42
C ASN A 342 3.32 -12.53 -21.09
N PHE A 343 2.26 -12.13 -21.80
CA PHE A 343 1.31 -13.03 -22.44
C PHE A 343 0.87 -12.53 -23.80
N LYS A 344 0.35 -13.44 -24.61
CA LYS A 344 -0.17 -13.17 -25.95
C LYS A 344 -1.67 -13.46 -25.97
N GLN A 345 -2.46 -12.46 -26.34
CA GLN A 345 -3.92 -12.54 -26.46
C GLN A 345 -4.36 -11.64 -27.62
N GLY A 346 -5.34 -12.09 -28.43
CA GLY A 346 -5.79 -11.35 -29.61
C GLY A 346 -6.32 -9.96 -29.25
N LEU A 347 -7.25 -9.93 -28.29
CA LEU A 347 -7.85 -8.69 -27.78
C LEU A 347 -6.81 -7.69 -27.25
N LEU A 348 -5.79 -8.17 -26.54
CA LEU A 348 -4.70 -7.31 -26.04
C LEU A 348 -3.99 -6.60 -27.19
N PHE A 349 -3.57 -7.35 -28.22
CA PHE A 349 -2.83 -6.76 -29.34
C PHE A 349 -3.69 -5.82 -30.18
N GLU A 350 -4.97 -6.14 -30.36
CA GLU A 350 -5.90 -5.27 -31.08
C GLU A 350 -6.08 -3.93 -30.36
N LEU A 351 -6.27 -3.98 -29.03
CA LEU A 351 -6.35 -2.78 -28.19
C LEU A 351 -5.04 -1.98 -28.23
N VAL A 352 -3.89 -2.63 -28.03
CA VAL A 352 -2.58 -1.97 -28.03
C VAL A 352 -2.31 -1.25 -29.35
N ASN A 353 -2.66 -1.86 -30.48
CA ASN A 353 -2.54 -1.24 -31.80
C ASN A 353 -3.45 0.01 -31.95
N ARG A 354 -4.70 -0.08 -31.48
CA ARG A 354 -5.65 1.04 -31.49
C ARG A 354 -5.22 2.21 -30.60
N LEU A 355 -4.52 1.92 -29.51
CA LEU A 355 -3.92 2.93 -28.62
C LEU A 355 -2.63 3.59 -29.20
N GLY A 356 -2.31 3.35 -30.47
CA GLY A 356 -1.18 3.98 -31.16
C GLY A 356 0.19 3.51 -30.67
N ILE A 357 0.26 2.38 -29.98
CA ILE A 357 1.49 1.88 -29.37
C ILE A 357 2.41 1.34 -30.47
N ARG A 358 3.64 1.85 -30.49
CA ARG A 358 4.60 1.62 -31.57
C ARG A 358 5.37 0.31 -31.41
N GLU A 359 5.53 -0.12 -30.17
CA GLU A 359 6.36 -1.24 -29.82
C GLU A 359 5.72 -2.04 -28.67
N VAL A 360 5.69 -3.36 -28.82
CA VAL A 360 5.24 -4.28 -27.78
C VAL A 360 6.43 -5.16 -27.39
N LEU A 361 6.90 -4.97 -26.16
CA LEU A 361 8.04 -5.65 -25.59
C LEU A 361 7.59 -6.80 -24.69
N GLU A 362 8.41 -7.84 -24.63
CA GLU A 362 8.19 -8.94 -23.70
C GLU A 362 8.64 -8.53 -22.29
N MET A 363 7.79 -8.79 -21.30
CA MET A 363 8.19 -8.75 -19.89
C MET A 363 8.96 -10.03 -19.58
N ARG A 364 10.27 -9.90 -19.42
CA ARG A 364 11.13 -10.98 -18.93
C ARG A 364 11.64 -10.62 -17.56
#